data_AF-A0A4Q9NXH1-F1
#
_entry.id   AF-A0A4Q9NXH1-F1
#
_cell.length_a   1.000
_cell.length_b   1.000
_cell.length_c   1.000
_cell.angle_alpha   90.00
_cell.angle_beta   90.00
_cell.angle_gamma   90.00
#
_symmetry.space_group_name_H-M   'P 1'
#
loop_
_entity.id
_entity.type
_entity.pdbx_description
1 polymer ?
#
loop_
_entity_poly.entity_id
_entity_poly.type
_entity_poly.pdbx_seq_one_letter_code
_entity_poly.pdbx_strand_id
1 'polypeptide(L)'
;MLVLHPNSRCDVCLEGYYGPRDPIAITCGHILCQWCLQSLPKLQCPLCRHTYNPADARKLHVDKSAVPPCTPAISSHDLDTSQASRLQSSITRVTLEGASRPELEELLQDCHDWLDGQPQDQVRHLNVSSAVGEADVPAVQGSPCGPPPLVPQLPVPG
;
A
#
# COMPACT_ATOMS: atom_id res chain seq x y z
N MET A 1 -0.54 -19.26 -10.42
CA MET A 1 -1.82 -19.35 -9.68
C MET A 1 -1.83 -18.20 -8.69
N LEU A 2 -2.74 -17.24 -8.85
CA LEU A 2 -2.87 -16.12 -7.91
C LEU A 2 -3.79 -16.59 -6.78
N VAL A 3 -3.23 -16.84 -5.59
CA VAL A 3 -4.00 -17.26 -4.42
C VAL A 3 -4.39 -16.01 -3.64
N LEU A 4 -5.66 -15.64 -3.68
CA LEU A 4 -6.25 -14.63 -2.80
C LEU A 4 -6.65 -15.32 -1.50
N HIS A 5 -6.05 -14.91 -0.39
CA HIS A 5 -6.38 -15.44 0.93
C HIS A 5 -7.72 -14.82 1.42
N PRO A 6 -8.53 -15.52 2.23
CA PRO A 6 -9.76 -14.94 2.80
C PRO A 6 -9.54 -13.64 3.59
N ASN A 7 -8.34 -13.46 4.15
CA ASN A 7 -7.93 -12.25 4.87
C ASN A 7 -7.27 -11.19 3.96
N SER A 8 -7.27 -11.38 2.64
CA SER A 8 -6.75 -10.37 1.72
C SER A 8 -7.61 -9.11 1.77
N ARG A 9 -6.94 -7.96 1.76
CA ARG A 9 -7.53 -6.63 1.88
C ARG A 9 -7.03 -5.76 0.74
N CYS A 10 -7.75 -4.68 0.45
CA CYS A 10 -7.31 -3.70 -0.53
C CYS A 10 -6.20 -2.81 0.06
N ASP A 11 -5.08 -2.65 -0.63
CA ASP A 11 -3.95 -1.83 -0.15
C ASP A 11 -4.22 -0.30 -0.10
N VAL A 12 -5.40 0.14 -0.57
CA VAL A 12 -5.78 1.56 -0.55
C VAL A 12 -6.70 1.88 0.64
N CYS A 13 -7.78 1.12 0.82
CA CYS A 13 -8.72 1.36 1.93
C CYS A 13 -8.52 0.41 3.12
N LEU A 14 -7.65 -0.59 2.99
CA LEU A 14 -7.37 -1.63 4.00
C LEU A 14 -8.58 -2.47 4.41
N GLU A 15 -9.66 -2.42 3.62
CA GLU A 15 -10.86 -3.22 3.82
C GLU A 15 -10.77 -4.58 3.13
N GLY A 16 -11.42 -5.59 3.71
CA GLY A 16 -11.50 -6.92 3.10
C GLY A 16 -12.40 -6.98 1.86
N TYR A 17 -12.16 -7.98 1.02
CA TYR A 17 -12.93 -8.22 -0.20
C TYR A 17 -14.27 -8.94 0.05
N TYR A 18 -15.10 -8.36 0.92
CA TYR A 18 -16.45 -8.84 1.25
C TYR A 18 -17.54 -7.86 0.79
N GLY A 19 -18.77 -8.39 0.62
CA GLY A 19 -19.92 -7.60 0.16
C GLY A 19 -19.68 -6.95 -1.21
N PRO A 20 -19.87 -5.61 -1.35
CA PRO A 20 -19.72 -4.89 -2.62
C PRO A 20 -18.27 -4.57 -3.01
N ARG A 21 -17.29 -4.98 -2.20
CA ARG A 21 -15.86 -4.69 -2.43
C ARG A 21 -15.21 -5.81 -3.21
N ASP A 22 -15.61 -5.94 -4.47
CA ASP A 22 -15.03 -6.94 -5.35
C ASP A 22 -13.56 -6.64 -5.66
N PRO A 23 -12.65 -7.63 -5.59
CA PRO A 23 -11.26 -7.46 -5.98
C PRO A 23 -11.14 -7.36 -7.50
N ILE A 24 -10.42 -6.35 -7.96
CA ILE A 24 -10.14 -6.10 -9.38
C ILE A 24 -8.64 -6.16 -9.60
N ALA A 25 -8.19 -7.04 -10.48
CA ALA A 25 -6.81 -7.04 -10.97
C ALA A 25 -6.68 -6.09 -12.16
N ILE A 26 -5.63 -5.26 -12.15
CA ILE A 26 -5.22 -4.45 -13.29
C ILE A 26 -4.02 -5.09 -14.01
N THR A 27 -3.65 -4.56 -15.17
CA THR A 27 -2.64 -5.16 -16.08
C THR A 27 -1.26 -5.35 -15.45
N CYS A 28 -0.90 -4.55 -14.45
CA CYS A 28 0.37 -4.70 -13.72
C CYS A 28 0.34 -5.78 -12.63
N GLY A 29 -0.79 -6.47 -12.43
CA GLY A 29 -0.93 -7.58 -11.48
C GLY A 29 -1.37 -7.17 -10.06
N HIS A 30 -1.40 -5.88 -9.73
CA HIS A 30 -1.90 -5.39 -8.45
C HIS A 30 -3.43 -5.48 -8.37
N ILE A 31 -3.95 -5.65 -7.14
CA ILE A 31 -5.36 -5.91 -6.88
C ILE A 31 -5.92 -4.80 -5.99
N LEU A 32 -6.99 -4.15 -6.44
CA LEU A 32 -7.67 -3.09 -5.71
C LEU A 32 -9.15 -3.43 -5.58
N CYS A 33 -9.84 -2.92 -4.56
CA CYS A 33 -11.30 -3.04 -4.54
C CYS A 33 -11.90 -2.14 -5.62
N GLN A 34 -13.07 -2.54 -6.14
CA GLN A 34 -13.77 -1.80 -7.19
C GLN A 34 -13.96 -0.31 -6.88
N TRP A 35 -14.31 0.02 -5.64
CA TRP A 35 -14.49 1.41 -5.19
C TRP A 35 -13.19 2.21 -5.29
N CYS A 36 -12.11 1.72 -4.69
CA CYS A 36 -10.82 2.40 -4.73
C CYS A 36 -10.33 2.58 -6.17
N LEU A 37 -10.50 1.57 -7.03
CA LEU A 37 -10.09 1.67 -8.43
C LEU A 37 -10.83 2.80 -9.17
N GLN A 38 -12.14 2.95 -8.93
CA GLN A 38 -12.97 4.00 -9.55
C GLN A 38 -12.71 5.40 -8.98
N SER A 39 -12.26 5.49 -7.73
CA SER A 39 -11.93 6.76 -7.08
C SER A 39 -10.53 7.29 -7.43
N LEU A 40 -9.71 6.55 -8.19
CA LEU A 40 -8.37 7.02 -8.56
C LEU A 40 -8.46 8.22 -9.53
N PRO A 41 -7.72 9.31 -9.26
CA PRO A 41 -7.73 10.50 -10.12
C PRO A 41 -7.00 10.29 -11.46
N LYS A 42 -6.18 9.23 -11.55
CA LYS A 42 -5.39 8.87 -12.72
C LYS A 42 -5.50 7.37 -12.97
N LEU A 43 -5.44 6.98 -14.24
CA LEU A 43 -5.37 5.58 -14.67
C LEU A 43 -3.95 5.01 -14.48
N GLN A 44 -3.44 5.09 -13.25
CA GLN A 44 -2.14 4.59 -12.82
C GLN A 44 -2.29 3.79 -11.54
N CYS A 45 -1.58 2.67 -11.45
CA CYS A 45 -1.54 1.85 -10.24
C CYS A 45 -0.95 2.67 -9.07
N PRO A 46 -1.59 2.76 -7.89
CA PRO A 46 -1.04 3.49 -6.75
C PRO A 46 0.20 2.80 -6.15
N LEU A 47 0.42 1.52 -6.44
CA LEU A 47 1.52 0.73 -5.89
C LEU A 47 2.78 0.81 -6.75
N CYS A 48 2.67 0.56 -8.06
CA CYS A 48 3.82 0.54 -8.98
C CYS A 48 3.82 1.64 -10.06
N ARG A 49 2.81 2.52 -10.06
CA ARG A 49 2.65 3.64 -11.01
C ARG A 49 2.50 3.26 -12.48
N HIS A 50 2.36 1.97 -12.77
CA HIS A 50 2.10 1.51 -14.14
C HIS A 50 0.73 2.02 -14.62
N THR A 51 0.70 2.59 -15.81
CA THR A 51 -0.56 2.97 -16.46
C THR A 51 -1.36 1.73 -16.82
N TYR A 52 -2.68 1.81 -16.71
CA TYR A 52 -3.55 0.70 -17.08
C TYR A 52 -4.77 1.20 -17.85
N ASN A 53 -5.31 0.34 -18.70
CA ASN A 53 -6.58 0.59 -19.38
C ASN A 53 -7.71 -0.02 -18.54
N PRO A 54 -8.77 0.73 -18.18
CA PRO A 54 -9.94 0.19 -17.50
C PRO A 54 -10.58 -1.00 -18.20
N ALA A 55 -10.52 -1.07 -19.53
CA ALA A 55 -11.05 -2.19 -20.31
C ALA A 55 -10.28 -3.51 -20.07
N ASP A 56 -9.04 -3.43 -19.61
CA ASP A 56 -8.19 -4.60 -19.31
C ASP A 56 -8.27 -5.01 -17.83
N ALA A 57 -8.96 -4.23 -17.00
CA ALA A 57 -9.21 -4.61 -15.62
C ALA A 57 -10.11 -5.86 -15.57
N ARG A 58 -9.79 -6.79 -14.66
CA ARG A 58 -10.50 -8.06 -14.51
C ARG A 58 -11.00 -8.20 -13.09
N LYS A 59 -12.31 -8.40 -12.94
CA LYS A 59 -12.92 -8.77 -11.66
C LYS A 59 -12.46 -10.19 -11.28
N LEU A 60 -11.87 -10.32 -10.11
CA LEU A 60 -11.48 -11.60 -9.54
C LEU A 60 -12.63 -12.18 -8.74
N HIS A 61 -12.95 -13.44 -8.98
CA HIS A 61 -13.89 -14.19 -8.16
C HIS A 61 -13.11 -14.87 -7.05
N VAL A 62 -13.36 -14.45 -5.81
CA VAL A 62 -12.82 -15.11 -4.62
C VAL A 62 -13.80 -16.18 -4.21
N ASP A 63 -13.33 -17.43 -4.14
CA ASP A 63 -14.13 -18.51 -3.60
C ASP A 63 -14.33 -18.26 -2.12
N LYS A 64 -15.51 -17.72 -1.78
CA LYS A 64 -15.95 -17.55 -0.41
C LYS A 64 -16.49 -18.91 0.03
N SER A 65 -15.65 -19.93 0.05
CA SER A 65 -15.94 -21.20 0.71
C SER A 65 -16.47 -20.83 2.08
N ALA A 66 -17.76 -21.11 2.28
CA ALA A 66 -18.54 -20.57 3.38
C ALA A 66 -17.73 -20.66 4.66
N VAL A 67 -17.31 -19.52 5.18
CA VAL A 67 -17.08 -19.43 6.62
C VAL A 67 -18.42 -19.89 7.20
N PRO A 68 -18.51 -21.02 7.91
CA PRO A 68 -19.77 -21.42 8.51
C PRO A 68 -20.29 -20.22 9.31
N PRO A 69 -21.61 -19.95 9.37
CA PRO A 69 -22.17 -18.85 10.17
C PRO A 69 -21.88 -18.96 11.67
N CYS A 70 -21.09 -19.94 12.09
CA CYS A 70 -20.52 -20.10 13.41
C CYS A 70 -19.06 -20.56 13.30
N THR A 71 -18.13 -19.70 12.90
CA THR A 71 -16.82 -19.78 13.55
C THR A 71 -17.03 -19.23 14.95
N PRO A 72 -16.75 -19.98 16.03
CA PRO A 72 -16.71 -19.38 17.35
C PRO A 72 -15.79 -18.18 17.25
N ALA A 73 -16.19 -17.06 17.86
CA ALA A 73 -15.27 -15.97 18.13
C ALA A 73 -13.94 -16.62 18.50
N ILE A 74 -12.87 -16.37 17.74
CA ILE A 74 -11.54 -16.73 18.21
C ILE A 74 -11.36 -15.88 19.44
N SER A 75 -11.70 -16.48 20.57
CA SER A 75 -11.77 -15.87 21.88
C SER A 75 -10.35 -15.76 22.38
N SER A 76 -9.66 -14.70 21.97
CA SER A 76 -8.55 -14.04 22.68
C SER A 76 -7.91 -12.97 21.79
N HIS A 77 -8.55 -11.80 21.61
CA HIS A 77 -7.84 -10.50 21.37
C HIS A 77 -8.73 -9.24 21.43
N ASP A 78 -9.96 -9.31 21.99
CA ASP A 78 -10.86 -8.15 22.14
C ASP A 78 -10.32 -7.00 23.01
N LEU A 79 -9.21 -7.22 23.73
CA LEU A 79 -8.56 -6.17 24.54
C LEU A 79 -7.55 -5.32 23.75
N ASP A 80 -7.08 -5.77 22.58
CA ASP A 80 -5.98 -5.11 21.84
C ASP A 80 -6.43 -4.42 20.53
N THR A 81 -7.59 -4.80 19.97
CA THR A 81 -8.16 -4.06 18.82
C THR A 81 -8.43 -2.60 19.17
N SER A 82 -8.69 -2.32 20.46
CA SER A 82 -8.90 -0.97 20.97
C SER A 82 -7.62 -0.13 20.90
N GLN A 83 -6.44 -0.69 21.17
CA GLN A 83 -5.17 0.05 21.06
C GLN A 83 -4.78 0.23 19.59
N ALA A 84 -4.85 -0.82 18.78
CA ALA A 84 -4.58 -0.75 17.34
C ALA A 84 -5.49 0.29 16.63
N SER A 85 -6.79 0.32 16.98
CA SER A 85 -7.73 1.28 16.41
C SER A 85 -7.43 2.73 16.86
N ARG A 86 -6.93 2.93 18.08
CA ARG A 86 -6.49 4.25 18.57
C ARG A 86 -5.27 4.74 17.80
N LEU A 87 -4.23 3.91 17.67
CA LEU A 87 -3.03 4.24 16.90
C LEU A 87 -3.38 4.56 15.44
N GLN A 88 -4.23 3.75 14.81
CA GLN A 88 -4.71 4.00 13.45
C GLN A 88 -5.44 5.35 13.32
N SER A 89 -6.28 5.70 14.29
CA SER A 89 -6.99 6.98 14.32
C SER A 89 -6.02 8.16 14.49
N SER A 90 -5.03 8.02 15.38
CA SER A 90 -3.99 9.04 15.58
C SER A 90 -3.13 9.24 14.32
N ILE A 91 -2.69 8.16 13.68
CA ILE A 91 -1.92 8.21 12.42
C ILE A 91 -2.75 8.93 11.33
N THR A 92 -4.04 8.59 11.23
CA THR A 92 -4.94 9.21 10.25
C THR A 92 -5.06 10.72 10.51
N ARG A 93 -5.25 11.13 11.76
CA ARG A 93 -5.32 12.55 12.15
C ARG A 93 -4.04 13.30 11.77
N VAL A 94 -2.88 12.80 12.22
CA VAL A 94 -1.57 13.41 11.95
C VAL A 94 -1.28 13.50 10.45
N THR A 95 -1.70 12.51 9.66
CA THR A 95 -1.50 12.51 8.20
C THR A 95 -2.37 13.53 7.48
N LEU A 96 -3.61 13.73 7.94
CA LEU A 96 -4.58 14.63 7.29
C LEU A 96 -4.43 16.08 7.74
N GLU A 97 -4.17 16.31 9.02
CA GLU A 97 -4.18 17.64 9.65
C GLU A 97 -2.77 18.20 9.86
N GLY A 98 -1.75 17.34 9.77
CA GLY A 98 -0.40 17.65 10.22
C GLY A 98 -0.26 17.54 11.74
N ALA A 99 0.99 17.53 12.23
CA ALA A 99 1.29 17.52 13.65
C ALA A 99 2.53 18.34 13.95
N SER A 100 2.64 18.79 15.20
CA SER A 100 3.89 19.35 15.70
C SER A 100 4.96 18.25 15.81
N ARG A 101 6.24 18.61 15.70
CA ARG A 101 7.34 17.67 15.89
C ARG A 101 7.26 16.83 17.18
N PRO A 102 7.01 17.41 18.37
CA PRO A 102 6.92 16.61 19.60
C PRO A 102 5.72 15.65 19.59
N GLU A 103 4.58 16.05 19.03
CA GLU A 103 3.40 15.18 18.89
C GLU A 103 3.68 14.00 17.95
N LEU A 104 4.43 14.23 16.86
CA LEU A 104 4.85 13.17 15.96
C LEU A 104 5.84 12.20 16.62
N GLU A 105 6.80 12.72 17.40
CA GLU A 105 7.77 11.90 18.14
C GLU A 105 7.09 11.03 19.20
N GLU A 106 6.10 11.58 19.92
CA GLU A 106 5.26 10.83 20.87
C GLU A 106 4.47 9.71 20.16
N LEU A 107 3.80 10.03 19.04
CA LEU A 107 3.05 9.03 18.28
C LEU A 107 3.95 7.90 17.74
N LEU A 108 5.17 8.22 17.30
CA LEU A 108 6.13 7.21 16.86
C LEU A 108 6.54 6.29 18.02
N GLN A 109 6.80 6.85 19.20
CA GLN A 109 7.14 6.07 20.39
C GLN A 109 5.99 5.13 20.78
N ASP A 110 4.75 5.62 20.79
CA ASP A 110 3.56 4.81 21.08
C ASP A 110 3.42 3.64 20.09
N CYS A 111 3.73 3.86 18.81
CA CYS A 111 3.72 2.80 17.81
C CYS A 111 4.82 1.77 18.05
N HIS A 112 6.02 2.20 18.43
CA HIS A 112 7.14 1.30 18.74
C HIS A 112 6.84 0.44 19.97
N ASP A 113 6.37 1.06 21.06
CA ASP A 113 6.05 0.36 22.31
C ASP A 113 4.94 -0.68 22.08
N TRP A 114 3.93 -0.34 21.27
CA TRP A 114 2.87 -1.28 20.91
C TRP A 114 3.41 -2.45 20.08
N LEU A 115 4.25 -2.18 19.07
CA LEU A 115 4.85 -3.22 18.21
C LEU A 115 5.77 -4.16 18.99
N ASP A 116 6.54 -3.66 19.96
CA ASP A 116 7.41 -4.47 20.82
C ASP A 116 6.61 -5.44 21.72
N GLY A 117 5.37 -5.09 22.06
CA GLY A 117 4.45 -5.94 22.80
C GLY A 117 3.76 -7.03 21.97
N GLN A 118 3.81 -6.94 20.63
CA GLN A 118 3.12 -7.90 19.76
C GLN A 118 3.94 -9.19 19.55
N PRO A 119 3.27 -10.35 19.44
CA PRO A 119 3.95 -11.61 19.23
C PRO A 119 4.68 -11.62 17.88
N GLN A 120 5.92 -12.11 17.90
CA GLN A 120 6.88 -11.90 16.82
C GLN A 120 6.43 -12.51 15.49
N ASP A 121 5.60 -13.56 15.50
CA ASP A 121 5.04 -14.21 14.32
C ASP A 121 4.06 -13.31 13.53
N GLN A 122 3.38 -12.38 14.20
CA GLN A 122 2.46 -11.43 13.58
C GLN A 122 3.18 -10.21 12.98
N VAL A 123 4.35 -9.83 13.51
CA VAL A 123 5.13 -8.66 13.06
C VAL A 123 6.30 -8.97 12.12
N ARG A 124 6.58 -10.26 11.83
CA ARG A 124 7.73 -10.66 10.96
C ARG A 124 7.78 -9.96 9.61
N HIS A 125 6.62 -9.68 9.04
CA HIS A 125 6.51 -9.06 7.70
C HIS A 125 6.70 -7.54 7.72
N LEU A 126 6.67 -6.91 8.91
CA LEU A 126 6.84 -5.47 9.09
C LEU A 126 8.31 -5.09 9.39
N ASN A 127 9.14 -6.05 9.78
CA ASN A 127 10.57 -5.86 10.05
C ASN A 127 11.39 -5.76 8.75
N VAL A 128 11.16 -4.71 7.97
CA VAL A 128 11.96 -4.38 6.78
C VAL A 128 13.41 -4.03 7.16
N SER A 129 13.67 -3.63 8.41
CA SER A 129 14.99 -3.20 8.88
C SER A 129 16.04 -4.32 9.04
N SER A 130 15.69 -5.60 8.88
CA SER A 130 16.69 -6.69 8.85
C SER A 130 17.03 -7.18 7.44
N ALA A 131 16.41 -6.61 6.39
CA ALA A 131 16.71 -6.93 5.00
C ALA A 131 17.67 -5.94 4.32
N VAL A 132 18.38 -5.11 5.10
CA VAL A 132 19.55 -4.37 4.59
C VAL A 132 20.76 -5.31 4.68
N GLY A 133 20.77 -6.34 3.83
CA GLY A 133 22.04 -6.95 3.45
C GLY A 133 22.80 -5.93 2.61
N GLU A 134 24.06 -5.67 2.99
CA GLU A 134 25.04 -4.89 2.23
C GLU A 134 24.91 -5.10 0.72
N ALA A 135 24.22 -4.18 0.05
CA ALA A 135 24.38 -3.99 -1.36
C ALA A 135 25.47 -2.91 -1.49
N ASP A 136 26.68 -3.40 -1.79
CA ASP A 136 27.81 -2.62 -2.29
C ASP A 136 27.29 -1.54 -3.26
N VAL A 137 27.48 -0.27 -2.88
CA VAL A 137 27.08 0.89 -3.68
C VAL A 137 28.11 1.03 -4.79
N PRO A 138 27.80 0.74 -6.07
CA PRO A 138 28.75 1.05 -7.13
C PRO A 138 28.88 2.57 -7.24
N ALA A 139 30.10 3.05 -7.08
CA ALA A 139 30.48 4.44 -7.24
C ALA A 139 29.98 4.99 -8.60
N VAL A 140 29.07 5.96 -8.53
CA VAL A 140 28.64 6.74 -9.70
C VAL A 140 29.80 7.64 -10.14
N GLN A 141 30.51 7.23 -11.19
CA GLN A 141 31.45 8.10 -11.88
C GLN A 141 30.65 9.15 -12.66
N GLY A 142 30.79 10.42 -12.24
CA GLY A 142 30.18 11.56 -12.89
C GLY A 142 30.62 11.68 -14.35
N SER A 143 29.66 11.60 -15.27
CA SER A 143 29.84 12.03 -16.65
C SER A 143 29.46 13.50 -16.79
N PRO A 144 30.31 14.36 -17.38
CA PRO A 144 29.97 15.77 -17.59
C PRO A 144 28.92 15.90 -18.71
N CYS A 145 27.83 16.60 -18.41
CA CYS A 145 26.84 17.04 -19.39
C CYS A 145 27.51 17.88 -20.49
N GLY A 146 27.57 17.34 -21.71
CA GLY A 146 27.88 18.11 -22.91
C GLY A 146 26.73 19.07 -23.27
N PRO A 147 27.02 20.19 -23.96
CA PRO A 147 26.00 21.15 -24.35
C PRO A 147 25.02 20.57 -25.39
N PRO A 148 23.77 21.05 -25.44
CA PRO A 148 22.74 20.54 -26.34
C PRO A 148 23.03 20.90 -27.81
N PRO A 149 22.62 20.05 -28.78
CA PRO A 149 22.78 20.34 -30.20
C PRO A 149 21.86 21.48 -30.64
N LEU A 150 22.40 22.35 -31.51
CA LEU A 150 21.69 23.45 -32.17
C LEU A 150 20.64 22.90 -33.14
N VAL A 151 19.39 23.36 -32.99
CA VAL A 151 18.25 23.03 -33.86
C VAL A 151 18.39 23.75 -35.21
N PRO A 152 18.23 23.09 -36.37
CA PRO A 152 18.18 23.76 -37.67
C PRO A 152 16.88 24.56 -37.82
N GLN A 153 17.01 25.85 -38.16
CA GLN A 153 15.86 26.71 -38.48
C GLN A 153 15.27 26.33 -39.84
N LEU A 154 13.97 26.02 -39.87
CA LEU A 154 13.18 25.86 -41.09
C LEU A 154 12.88 27.24 -41.72
N PRO A 155 12.82 27.35 -43.06
CA PRO A 155 12.53 28.61 -43.73
C PRO A 155 11.05 28.98 -43.62
N VAL A 156 10.80 30.27 -43.41
CA VAL A 156 9.47 30.89 -43.36
C VAL A 156 8.95 31.09 -44.79
N PRO A 157 7.70 30.75 -45.13
CA PRO A 157 7.11 31.08 -46.41
C PRO A 157 6.72 32.57 -46.48
N GLY A 158 6.94 33.18 -47.65
CA GLY A 158 6.59 34.58 -47.96
C GLY A 158 5.15 34.78 -48.40
#